data_AF-A0A7J4EPD9-F1
#
_entry.id   AF-A0A7J4EPD9-F1
#
_cell.length_a   1.000
_cell.length_b   1.000
_cell.length_c   1.000
_cell.angle_alpha   90.00
_cell.angle_beta   90.00
_cell.angle_gamma   90.00
#
_symmetry.space_group_name_H-M   'P 1'
#
loop_
_entity.id
_entity.type
_entity.pdbx_description
1 polymer ?
#
loop_
_entity_poly.entity_id
_entity_poly.type
_entity_poly.pdbx_seq_one_letter_code
_entity_poly.pdbx_strand_id
1 'polypeptide(L)'
;MDAIMDIAEEHNLTVIEDCAQAHGAEYKGKKVGSIGHIGCFSFFATKNMTTGEGGMITTNNHEIKDRAQMIRSHGMSSRHDHNLLGYNYRMSEINAAIGLVQLTKLEKLNQKRRKNNKRSWIICSMFLYNWSRF
;
A
#
# COMPACT_ATOMS: atom_id res chain seq x y z
N MET A 1 2.23 -12.46 -8.15
CA MET A 1 3.54 -12.01 -7.63
C MET A 1 4.62 -13.03 -7.90
N ASP A 2 4.38 -14.34 -7.72
CA ASP A 2 5.42 -15.37 -7.96
C ASP A 2 6.13 -15.19 -9.31
N ALA A 3 5.40 -15.22 -10.43
CA ALA A 3 6.00 -15.02 -11.75
C ALA A 3 6.76 -13.68 -11.91
N ILE A 4 6.37 -12.62 -11.19
CA ILE A 4 7.09 -11.33 -11.22
C ILE A 4 8.39 -11.43 -10.41
N MET A 5 8.34 -12.11 -9.26
CA MET A 5 9.50 -12.31 -8.40
C MET A 5 10.51 -13.25 -9.05
N ASP A 6 10.05 -14.31 -9.72
CA ASP A 6 10.92 -15.26 -10.45
C ASP A 6 11.75 -14.51 -11.52
N ILE A 7 11.09 -13.68 -12.34
CA ILE A 7 11.76 -12.84 -13.35
C ILE A 7 12.71 -11.85 -12.69
N ALA A 8 12.29 -11.22 -11.58
CA ALA A 8 13.12 -10.25 -10.89
C ALA A 8 14.37 -10.88 -10.29
N GLU A 9 14.28 -12.10 -9.76
CA GLU A 9 15.42 -12.84 -9.22
C GLU A 9 16.38 -13.26 -10.34
N GLU A 10 15.86 -13.79 -11.45
CA GLU A 10 16.66 -14.17 -12.63
C GLU A 10 17.48 -12.99 -13.19
N HIS A 11 16.91 -11.79 -13.17
CA HIS A 11 17.53 -10.58 -13.73
C HIS A 11 18.11 -9.62 -12.69
N ASN A 12 18.16 -10.00 -11.40
CA ASN A 12 18.64 -9.16 -10.30
C ASN A 12 17.96 -7.76 -10.25
N LEU A 13 16.63 -7.75 -10.37
CA LEU A 13 15.80 -6.54 -10.39
C LEU A 13 15.12 -6.29 -9.04
N THR A 14 15.03 -5.01 -8.68
CA THR A 14 14.24 -4.57 -7.53
C THR A 14 12.76 -4.49 -7.90
N VAL A 15 11.92 -5.09 -7.05
CA VAL A 15 10.45 -5.04 -7.16
C VAL A 15 9.89 -4.09 -6.13
N ILE A 16 9.18 -3.06 -6.61
CA ILE A 16 8.44 -2.10 -5.79
C ILE A 16 6.95 -2.34 -5.99
N GLU A 17 6.25 -2.72 -4.92
CA GLU A 17 4.80 -2.89 -4.92
C GLU A 17 4.11 -1.53 -4.74
N ASP A 18 3.40 -1.03 -5.74
CA ASP A 18 2.42 0.04 -5.54
C ASP A 18 1.14 -0.55 -4.92
N CYS A 19 1.01 -0.38 -3.60
CA CYS A 19 -0.11 -0.84 -2.80
C CYS A 19 -1.11 0.28 -2.49
N ALA A 20 -1.07 1.41 -3.20
CA ALA A 20 -1.93 2.57 -2.93
C ALA A 20 -3.44 2.22 -2.91
N GLN A 21 -3.89 1.22 -3.67
CA GLN A 21 -5.29 0.79 -3.73
C GLN A 21 -5.56 -0.55 -3.02
N ALA A 22 -4.55 -1.13 -2.35
CA ALA A 22 -4.56 -2.53 -1.93
C ALA A 22 -4.43 -2.74 -0.41
N HIS A 23 -4.71 -1.71 0.41
CA HIS A 23 -4.65 -1.80 1.87
C HIS A 23 -5.34 -3.05 2.43
N GLY A 24 -4.57 -3.91 3.09
CA GLY A 24 -5.04 -5.14 3.71
C GLY A 24 -5.28 -6.32 2.76
N ALA A 25 -5.06 -6.15 1.45
CA ALA A 25 -5.13 -7.24 0.48
C ALA A 25 -4.04 -8.29 0.72
N GLU A 26 -4.27 -9.47 0.15
CA GLU A 26 -3.37 -10.62 0.27
C GLU A 26 -3.17 -11.28 -1.07
N TYR A 27 -1.98 -11.82 -1.28
CA TYR A 27 -1.65 -12.74 -2.35
C TYR A 27 -1.07 -14.01 -1.73
N LYS A 28 -1.74 -15.14 -1.96
CA LYS A 28 -1.37 -16.46 -1.39
C LYS A 28 -1.07 -16.43 0.12
N GLY A 29 -1.92 -15.73 0.88
CA GLY A 29 -1.81 -15.60 2.34
C GLY A 29 -0.76 -14.60 2.84
N LYS A 30 0.04 -13.99 1.95
CA LYS A 30 0.95 -12.90 2.29
C LYS A 30 0.27 -11.55 2.06
N LYS A 31 0.43 -10.61 2.99
CA LYS A 31 -0.08 -9.23 2.82
C LYS A 31 0.68 -8.53 1.69
N VAL A 32 -0.03 -7.74 0.89
CA VAL A 32 0.63 -6.88 -0.10
C VAL A 32 1.49 -5.83 0.59
N GLY A 33 2.58 -5.42 -0.07
CA GLY A 33 3.60 -4.54 0.49
C GLY A 33 4.66 -5.27 1.33
N SER A 34 4.55 -6.60 1.45
CA SER A 34 5.57 -7.45 2.09
C SER A 34 6.06 -8.58 1.18
N ILE A 35 5.76 -8.52 -0.13
CA ILE A 35 6.07 -9.58 -1.10
C ILE A 35 7.29 -9.17 -1.94
N GLY A 36 7.27 -7.95 -2.47
CA GLY A 36 8.40 -7.34 -3.15
C GLY A 36 9.44 -6.81 -2.18
N HIS A 37 10.44 -6.13 -2.72
CA HIS A 37 11.55 -5.56 -1.93
C HIS A 37 11.10 -4.31 -1.16
N ILE A 38 10.16 -3.54 -1.74
CA ILE A 38 9.60 -2.32 -1.18
C ILE A 38 8.10 -2.31 -1.44
N GLY A 39 7.28 -1.98 -0.44
CA GLY A 39 5.86 -1.69 -0.61
C GLY A 39 5.57 -0.21 -0.38
N CYS A 40 4.70 0.38 -1.20
CA CYS A 40 4.30 1.79 -1.12
C CYS A 40 2.80 1.91 -0.93
N PHE A 41 2.37 2.69 0.07
CA PHE A 41 0.96 2.95 0.36
C PHE A 41 0.65 4.44 0.27
N SER A 42 -0.57 4.76 -0.16
CA SER A 42 -1.13 6.11 -0.16
C SER A 42 -2.32 6.14 0.79
N PHE A 43 -2.41 7.19 1.61
CA PHE A 43 -3.51 7.35 2.56
C PHE A 43 -4.40 8.55 2.22
N PHE A 44 -4.45 8.92 0.94
CA PHE A 44 -5.35 9.95 0.43
C PHE A 44 -6.82 9.65 0.79
N ALA A 45 -7.65 10.69 0.85
CA ALA A 45 -9.05 10.66 1.30
C ALA A 45 -9.89 9.50 0.72
N THR A 46 -9.68 9.15 -0.55
CA THR A 46 -10.49 8.15 -1.27
C THR A 46 -9.97 6.72 -1.19
N LYS A 47 -8.83 6.49 -0.54
CA LYS A 47 -8.22 5.16 -0.45
C LYS A 47 -8.99 4.26 0.51
N ASN A 48 -8.72 2.94 0.46
CA ASN A 48 -9.40 1.97 1.32
C ASN A 48 -9.24 2.26 2.82
N MET A 49 -8.11 2.86 3.18
CA MET A 49 -7.76 3.43 4.46
C MET A 49 -7.25 4.85 4.21
N THR A 50 -7.61 5.82 5.04
CA THR A 50 -7.21 7.22 4.83
C THR A 50 -6.66 7.85 6.11
N THR A 51 -5.75 8.80 5.94
CA THR A 51 -5.30 9.72 6.98
C THR A 51 -5.61 11.17 6.63
N GLY A 52 -6.49 11.42 5.66
CA GLY A 52 -6.61 12.69 4.94
C GLY A 52 -5.58 12.75 3.83
N GLU A 53 -4.32 12.96 4.20
CA GLU A 53 -3.15 12.92 3.32
C GLU A 53 -2.04 12.06 3.95
N GLY A 54 -1.17 11.52 3.09
CA GLY A 54 0.05 10.83 3.52
C GLY A 54 0.32 9.53 2.76
N GLY A 55 1.36 8.83 3.21
CA GLY A 55 1.77 7.54 2.65
C GLY A 55 2.72 6.79 3.57
N MET A 56 3.08 5.58 3.17
CA MET A 56 3.95 4.69 3.92
C MET A 56 4.78 3.85 2.98
N ILE A 57 6.02 3.57 3.40
CA ILE A 57 6.89 2.58 2.78
C ILE A 57 7.06 1.41 3.74
N THR A 58 7.01 0.19 3.22
CA THR A 58 7.33 -1.06 3.93
C THR A 58 8.50 -1.74 3.24
N THR A 59 9.42 -2.32 4.02
CA THR A 59 10.53 -3.13 3.51
C THR A 59 11.09 -3.99 4.64
N ASN A 60 11.65 -5.15 4.30
CA ASN A 60 12.41 -5.98 5.24
C ASN A 60 13.93 -5.71 5.15
N ASN A 61 14.38 -4.90 4.19
CA ASN A 61 15.79 -4.57 4.03
C ASN A 61 16.16 -3.37 4.90
N HIS A 62 17.09 -3.57 5.83
CA HIS A 62 17.55 -2.55 6.78
C HIS A 62 18.20 -1.36 6.08
N GLU A 63 19.00 -1.59 5.04
CA GLU A 63 19.66 -0.54 4.27
C GLU A 63 18.65 0.36 3.55
N ILE A 64 17.63 -0.24 2.91
CA ILE A 64 16.55 0.51 2.27
C ILE A 64 15.77 1.31 3.32
N LYS A 65 15.48 0.71 4.48
CA LYS A 65 14.78 1.37 5.59
C LYS A 65 15.56 2.60 6.07
N ASP A 66 16.86 2.46 6.33
CA ASP A 66 17.70 3.56 6.83
C ASP A 66 17.83 4.69 5.78
N ARG A 67 18.04 4.34 4.51
CA ARG A 67 18.07 5.33 3.41
C ARG A 67 16.74 6.05 3.26
N ALA A 68 15.62 5.33 3.30
CA ALA A 68 14.29 5.92 3.20
C ALA A 68 14.00 6.88 4.36
N GLN A 69 14.43 6.56 5.59
CA GLN A 69 14.28 7.43 6.75
C GLN A 69 15.07 8.74 6.61
N MET A 70 16.31 8.66 6.10
CA MET A 70 17.12 9.83 5.79
C MET A 70 16.47 10.67 4.67
N ILE A 71 16.13 10.07 3.53
CA ILE A 71 15.49 10.76 2.40
C ILE A 71 14.20 11.46 2.84
N ARG A 72 13.38 10.82 3.68
CA ARG A 72 12.14 11.39 4.23
C ARG A 72 12.36 12.66 5.05
N SER A 73 13.56 12.85 5.59
CA SER A 73 13.87 13.90 6.55
C SER A 73 15.15 14.66 6.19
N HIS A 74 15.15 15.31 5.02
CA HIS A 74 16.25 16.17 4.51
C HIS A 74 17.61 15.46 4.38
N GLY A 75 17.63 14.13 4.26
CA GLY A 75 18.86 13.36 4.18
C GLY A 75 19.64 13.28 5.48
N MET A 76 18.96 13.55 6.60
CA MET A 76 19.59 13.70 7.90
C MET A 76 19.82 12.35 8.58
N SER A 77 21.08 12.01 8.87
CA SER A 77 21.46 10.79 9.61
C SER A 77 21.46 10.99 11.12
N SER A 78 21.82 12.19 11.56
CA SER A 78 21.82 12.65 12.95
C SER A 78 21.57 14.16 13.00
N ARG A 79 21.34 14.74 14.19
CA ARG A 79 20.94 16.14 14.31
C ARG A 79 21.99 17.08 13.66
N HIS A 80 21.60 17.74 12.58
CA HIS A 80 22.43 18.62 11.73
C HIS A 80 23.47 17.93 10.83
N ASP A 81 23.48 16.60 10.74
CA ASP A 81 24.32 15.87 9.78
C ASP A 81 23.49 15.40 8.59
N HIS A 82 23.84 15.89 7.40
CA HIS A 82 23.12 15.64 6.15
C HIS A 82 24.03 14.94 5.15
N ASN A 83 23.91 13.61 5.07
CA ASN A 83 24.85 12.75 4.33
C ASN A 83 24.35 12.46 2.90
N LEU A 84 23.11 12.82 2.57
CA LEU A 84 22.51 12.63 1.25
C LEU A 84 21.47 13.70 0.94
N LEU A 85 21.09 13.82 -0.34
CA LEU A 85 19.98 14.68 -0.73
C LEU A 85 18.65 14.04 -0.29
N GLY A 86 17.89 14.74 0.55
CA GLY A 86 16.55 14.32 0.95
C GLY A 86 15.53 15.45 0.93
N TYR A 87 14.32 15.13 1.34
CA TYR A 87 13.13 15.96 1.23
C TYR A 87 12.41 16.07 2.57
N ASN A 88 11.39 16.92 2.63
CA ASN A 88 10.46 16.96 3.75
C ASN A 88 9.20 16.13 3.43
N TYR A 89 9.30 14.81 3.63
CA TYR A 89 8.20 13.86 3.41
C TYR A 89 7.67 13.26 4.72
N ARG A 90 7.91 13.92 5.85
CA ARG A 90 7.39 13.48 7.14
C ARG A 90 5.87 13.59 7.16
N MET A 91 5.21 12.51 7.57
CA MET A 91 3.79 12.54 7.92
C MET A 91 3.60 13.32 9.21
N SER A 92 2.52 14.10 9.31
CA SER A 92 2.19 14.78 10.57
C SER A 92 1.69 13.80 11.63
N GLU A 93 1.92 14.12 12.90
CA GLU A 93 1.41 13.34 14.03
C GLU A 93 -0.12 13.23 14.02
N ILE A 94 -0.82 14.26 13.56
CA ILE A 94 -2.29 14.25 13.44
C ILE A 94 -2.73 13.22 12.39
N ASN A 95 -2.10 13.20 11.20
CA ASN A 95 -2.39 12.21 10.17
C ASN A 95 -2.06 10.79 10.66
N ALA A 96 -0.95 10.62 11.39
CA ALA A 96 -0.56 9.34 11.97
C ALA A 96 -1.57 8.84 13.01
N ALA A 97 -2.06 9.72 13.90
CA ALA A 97 -3.09 9.38 14.89
C ALA A 97 -4.41 8.94 14.24
N ILE A 98 -4.84 9.63 13.17
CA ILE A 98 -5.99 9.20 12.36
C ILE A 98 -5.73 7.81 11.77
N GLY A 99 -4.51 7.58 11.25
CA GLY A 99 -4.07 6.31 10.69
C GLY A 99 -4.18 5.16 11.68
N LEU A 100 -3.72 5.32 12.91
CA LEU A 100 -3.82 4.29 13.95
C LEU A 100 -5.27 3.84 14.18
N VAL A 101 -6.20 4.81 14.30
CA VAL A 101 -7.62 4.50 14.46
C VAL A 101 -8.20 3.86 13.19
N GLN A 102 -7.81 4.33 12.01
CA GLN A 102 -8.28 3.77 10.73
C GLN A 102 -7.80 2.35 10.49
N LEU A 103 -6.59 2.00 10.93
CA LEU A 103 -6.03 0.66 10.80
C LEU A 103 -6.89 -0.37 11.53
N THR A 104 -7.39 -0.04 12.73
CA THR A 104 -8.31 -0.93 13.49
C THR A 104 -9.63 -1.21 12.76
N LYS A 105 -10.03 -0.34 11.83
CA LYS A 105 -11.28 -0.44 11.07
C LYS A 105 -11.09 -1.11 9.71
N LEU A 106 -9.85 -1.22 9.23
CA LEU A 106 -9.53 -1.59 7.85
C LEU A 106 -10.15 -2.91 7.43
N GLU A 107 -9.97 -3.96 8.24
CA GLU A 107 -10.50 -5.29 7.92
C GLU A 107 -12.03 -5.28 7.77
N LYS A 108 -12.73 -4.66 8.73
CA LYS A 108 -14.19 -4.50 8.68
C LYS A 108 -14.64 -3.70 7.46
N LEU A 109 -13.91 -2.64 7.08
CA LEU A 109 -14.23 -1.85 5.90
C LEU A 109 -14.02 -2.64 4.60
N ASN A 110 -12.93 -3.41 4.51
CA ASN A 110 -12.64 -4.26 3.37
C ASN A 110 -13.68 -5.38 3.20
N GLN A 111 -14.12 -6.00 4.30
CA GLN A 111 -15.20 -6.99 4.28
C GLN A 111 -16.51 -6.39 3.75
N LYS A 112 -16.88 -5.18 4.18
CA LYS A 112 -18.04 -4.46 3.63
C LYS A 112 -17.91 -4.23 2.13
N ARG A 113 -16.74 -3.78 1.65
CA ARG A 113 -16.47 -3.60 0.21
C ARG A 113 -16.62 -4.90 -0.57
N ARG A 114 -16.07 -6.01 -0.06
CA ARG A 114 -16.21 -7.35 -0.66
C ARG A 114 -17.68 -7.77 -0.74
N LYS A 115 -18.47 -7.57 0.32
CA LYS A 115 -19.91 -7.88 0.34
C LYS A 115 -20.68 -7.06 -0.71
N ASN A 116 -20.40 -5.76 -0.80
CA ASN A 116 -21.05 -4.88 -1.76
C ASN A 116 -20.70 -5.28 -3.20
N ASN A 117 -19.42 -5.57 -3.47
CA ASN A 117 -18.98 -5.99 -4.80
C ASN A 117 -19.66 -7.29 -5.23
N LYS A 118 -19.77 -8.30 -4.34
CA LYS A 118 -20.52 -9.54 -4.61
C LYS A 118 -21.97 -9.27 -4.99
N ARG A 119 -22.64 -8.37 -4.27
CA ARG A 119 -24.05 -7.99 -4.56
C ARG A 119 -24.17 -7.34 -5.94
N SER A 120 -23.30 -6.39 -6.26
CA SER A 120 -23.28 -5.76 -7.58
C SER A 120 -22.99 -6.75 -8.70
N TRP A 121 -22.08 -7.70 -8.47
CA TRP A 121 -21.75 -8.74 -9.44
C TRP A 121 -22.94 -9.64 -9.77
N ILE A 122 -23.70 -10.05 -8.75
CA ILE A 122 -24.93 -10.84 -8.93
C ILE A 122 -25.94 -10.07 -9.78
N ILE A 123 -26.16 -8.78 -9.47
CA ILE A 123 -27.10 -7.94 -10.22
C ILE A 123 -26.66 -7.79 -11.68
N CYS A 124 -25.39 -7.43 -11.93
CA CYS A 124 -24.86 -7.33 -13.28
C CYS A 124 -24.95 -8.66 -14.05
N SER A 125 -24.68 -9.79 -13.39
CA SER A 125 -24.78 -11.11 -14.02
C SER A 125 -26.20 -11.46 -14.41
N MET A 126 -27.20 -11.13 -13.58
CA MET A 126 -28.62 -11.32 -13.93
C MET A 126 -29.03 -10.45 -15.12
N PHE A 127 -28.56 -9.20 -15.19
CA PHE A 127 -28.80 -8.33 -16.34
C PHE A 127 -28.14 -8.86 -17.62
N LEU A 128 -26.87 -9.26 -17.56
CA LEU A 128 -26.14 -9.83 -18.70
C LEU A 128 -26.77 -11.14 -19.19
N TYR A 129 -27.22 -11.99 -18.26
CA TYR A 129 -27.92 -13.23 -18.59
C TYR A 129 -29.24 -12.95 -19.33
N ASN A 130 -30.05 -11.99 -18.87
CA ASN A 130 -31.28 -11.60 -19.54
C ASN A 130 -31.04 -10.87 -20.87
N TRP A 131 -29.94 -10.13 -21.00
CA TRP A 131 -29.56 -9.47 -22.26
C TRP A 131 -29.16 -10.48 -23.34
N SER A 132 -28.43 -11.54 -22.98
CA SER A 132 -28.02 -12.60 -23.92
C SER A 132 -29.17 -13.45 -24.49
N ARG A 133 -30.40 -13.23 -24.04
CA ARG A 133 -31.62 -13.94 -24.46
C ARG A 133 -32.50 -13.14 -25.45
N PHE A 134 -32.07 -11.96 -25.85
CA PHE A 134 -32.61 -11.19 -26.98
C PHE A 134 -31.61 -11.24 -28.14
#